data_AF-A0AB39MB20-F1
#
_entry.id   AF-A0AB39MB20-F1
#
_cell.length_a   1.000
_cell.length_b   1.000
_cell.length_c   1.000
_cell.angle_alpha   90.00
_cell.angle_beta   90.00
_cell.angle_gamma   90.00
#
_symmetry.space_group_name_H-M   'P 1'
#
loop_
_entity.id
_entity.type
_entity.pdbx_description
1 polymer ?
#
loop_
_entity_poly.entity_id
_entity_poly.type
_entity_poly.pdbx_seq_one_letter_code
_entity_poly.pdbx_strand_id
1 'polypeptide(L)' 'MKFSTADGGTVEVTRVGISFDIHVRDAAGRTVATVDMSSDDAFTLMQELDSLNP' A
#
# COMPACT_ATOMS: atom_id res chain seq x y z
N MET A 1 -5.75 -5.94 -4.36
CA MET A 1 -5.24 -6.86 -3.32
C MET A 1 -5.57 -6.26 -1.96
N LYS A 2 -5.93 -7.06 -0.96
CA LYS A 2 -6.28 -6.56 0.38
C LYS A 2 -5.47 -7.29 1.45
N PHE A 3 -4.87 -6.53 2.36
CA PHE A 3 -4.03 -7.00 3.45
C PHE A 3 -4.58 -6.49 4.79
N SER A 4 -4.36 -7.26 5.84
CA SER A 4 -4.68 -6.83 7.21
C SER A 4 -3.42 -6.31 7.89
N THR A 5 -3.55 -5.23 8.67
CA THR A 5 -2.47 -4.71 9.50
C THR A 5 -2.53 -5.35 10.90
N ALA A 6 -1.43 -5.27 11.64
CA ALA A 6 -1.31 -5.89 12.98
C ALA A 6 -2.30 -5.31 14.01
N ASP A 7 -2.70 -4.05 13.84
CA ASP A 7 -3.66 -3.33 14.68
C ASP A 7 -5.13 -3.55 14.26
N GLY A 8 -5.39 -4.46 13.31
CA GLY A 8 -6.74 -4.78 12.83
C GLY A 8 -7.27 -3.85 11.74
N GLY A 9 -6.47 -2.91 11.27
CA GLY A 9 -6.75 -2.12 10.06
C GLY A 9 -6.58 -2.92 8.77
N THR A 10 -6.75 -2.22 7.65
CA THR A 10 -6.67 -2.82 6.31
C THR A 10 -5.91 -1.94 5.34
N VAL A 11 -5.12 -2.57 4.47
CA VAL A 11 -4.50 -1.94 3.30
C VAL A 11 -5.10 -2.54 2.04
N GLU A 12 -5.68 -1.73 1.18
CA GLU A 12 -6.22 -2.12 -0.12
C GLU A 12 -5.39 -1.48 -1.23
N VAL A 13 -4.82 -2.32 -2.10
CA VAL A 13 -3.98 -1.92 -3.23
C VAL A 13 -4.70 -2.23 -4.53
N THR A 14 -4.98 -1.21 -5.33
CA THR A 14 -5.64 -1.33 -6.62
C THR A 14 -4.71 -0.83 -7.72
N ARG A 15 -4.49 -1.63 -8.76
CA ARG A 15 -3.77 -1.19 -9.94
C ARG A 15 -4.73 -0.45 -10.88
N VAL A 16 -4.40 0.78 -11.23
CA VAL A 16 -5.16 1.63 -12.15
C VAL A 16 -4.26 2.00 -13.32
N GLY A 17 -4.27 1.18 -14.37
CA GLY A 17 -3.37 1.35 -15.52
C GLY A 17 -1.90 1.20 -15.13
N ILE A 18 -1.15 2.31 -15.22
CA ILE A 18 0.27 2.40 -14.84
C ILE A 18 0.48 2.92 -13.41
N SER A 19 -0.59 3.17 -12.66
CA SER A 19 -0.52 3.63 -11.27
C SER A 19 -1.07 2.58 -10.30
N PHE A 20 -0.72 2.75 -9.04
CA PHE A 20 -1.27 2.03 -7.91
C PHE A 20 -1.93 3.01 -6.96
N ASP A 21 -3.16 2.68 -6.58
CA ASP A 21 -3.92 3.38 -5.57
C ASP A 21 -3.96 2.51 -4.31
N ILE A 22 -3.46 3.05 -3.20
CA ILE A 22 -3.32 2.36 -1.92
C ILE A 22 -4.17 3.08 -0.89
N HIS A 23 -5.19 2.39 -0.40
CA HIS A 23 -6.07 2.85 0.65
C HIS A 23 -5.73 2.18 1.98
N VAL A 24 -5.37 2.97 2.98
CA VAL A 24 -5.12 2.51 4.34
C VAL A 24 -6.29 2.92 5.22
N ARG A 25 -6.88 1.94 5.92
CA ARG A 25 -7.98 2.16 6.87
C ARG A 25 -7.61 1.60 8.24
N ASP A 26 -8.08 2.28 9.29
CA ASP A 26 -7.95 1.80 10.66
C ASP A 26 -8.92 0.63 10.95
N ALA A 27 -8.83 0.06 12.16
CA ALA A 27 -9.71 -1.04 12.58
C ALA A 27 -11.21 -0.68 12.61
N ALA A 28 -11.54 0.63 12.66
CA ALA A 28 -12.91 1.12 12.57
C ALA A 28 -13.35 1.38 11.11
N GLY A 29 -12.49 1.13 10.12
CA GLY A 29 -12.75 1.34 8.70
C GLY A 29 -12.56 2.78 8.22
N ARG A 30 -12.08 3.69 9.07
CA ARG A 30 -11.84 5.10 8.72
C ARG A 30 -10.57 5.22 7.89
N THR A 31 -10.58 6.09 6.89
CA THR A 31 -9.39 6.35 6.06
C THR A 31 -8.30 7.00 6.91
N VAL A 32 -7.14 6.37 6.92
CA VAL A 32 -5.91 6.90 7.53
C VAL A 32 -5.05 7.58 6.47
N ALA A 33 -4.91 6.95 5.31
CA ALA A 33 -4.17 7.49 4.18
C ALA A 33 -4.69 6.95 2.85
N THR A 34 -4.53 7.74 1.80
CA THR A 34 -4.65 7.33 0.41
C THR A 34 -3.36 7.73 -0.30
N VAL A 35 -2.75 6.79 -1.01
CA VAL A 35 -1.52 7.00 -1.78
C VAL A 35 -1.78 6.64 -3.22
N ASP A 36 -1.62 7.60 -4.11
CA ASP A 36 -1.50 7.35 -5.55
C ASP A 36 -0.01 7.38 -5.91
N MET A 37 0.46 6.32 -6.55
CA MET A 37 1.85 6.21 -6.99
C MET A 37 1.95 5.62 -8.40
N SER A 38 2.97 6.03 -9.14
CA SER A 38 3.28 5.37 -10.42
C SER A 38 3.80 3.96 -10.19
N SER A 39 3.71 3.10 -11.21
CA SER A 39 4.24 1.74 -11.15
C SER A 39 5.76 1.71 -10.97
N ASP A 40 6.45 2.70 -11.50
CA ASP A 40 7.91 2.79 -11.44
C ASP A 40 8.37 3.15 -10.02
N ASP A 41 7.65 4.07 -9.36
CA ASP A 41 7.90 4.43 -7.96
C ASP A 41 7.54 3.27 -7.02
N ALA A 42 6.42 2.59 -7.28
CA ALA A 42 6.01 1.41 -6.51
C ALA A 42 7.07 0.29 -6.57
N PHE A 43 7.65 0.07 -7.75
CA PHE A 43 8.68 -0.92 -7.95
C PHE A 43 9.99 -0.56 -7.24
N THR A 44 10.40 0.71 -7.33
CA THR A 44 11.56 1.22 -6.61
C THR A 44 11.40 1.04 -5.09
N LEU A 45 10.23 1.42 -4.55
CA LEU A 45 9.93 1.26 -3.13
C LEU A 45 9.99 -0.20 -2.68
N MET A 46 9.46 -1.14 -3.49
CA MET A 46 9.54 -2.57 -3.17
C MET A 46 10.98 -3.09 -3.15
N GLN A 47 11.84 -2.63 -4.06
CA GLN A 47 13.25 -3.00 -4.05
C GLN A 47 13.97 -2.46 -2.81
N GLU A 48 13.70 -1.22 -2.41
CA GLU A 48 14.27 -0.63 -1.21
C GLU A 48 13.86 -1.42 0.04
N LEU A 49 12.58 -1.79 0.16
CA LEU A 49 12.08 -2.57 1.29
C LEU A 49 12.68 -3.98 1.35
N ASP A 50 12.86 -4.66 0.21
CA ASP A 50 13.51 -5.98 0.15
C ASP A 50 14.99 -5.87 0.57
N SER A 51 15.68 -4.81 0.14
CA SER A 51 17.08 -4.55 0.51
C SER A 51 17.27 -4.25 2.01
N LEU A 52 16.21 -3.83 2.70
CA LEU A 52 16.22 -3.53 4.14
C LEU A 52 15.86 -4.75 5.01
N ASN A 53 15.46 -5.87 4.40
CA ASN A 53 15.07 -7.09 5.10
C ASN A 53 16.07 -8.22 4.76
N PRO A 54 17.22 -8.30 5.46
CA PRO A 54 18.31 -9.22 5.12
C PRO A 54 17.99 -10.71 5.30
#